data_AF-A0A924W4D3-F1
#
_entry.id   AF-A0A924W4D3-F1
#
_cell.length_a   1.000
_cell.length_b   1.000
_cell.length_c   1.000
_cell.angle_alpha   90.00
_cell.angle_beta   90.00
_cell.angle_gamma   90.00
#
_symmetry.space_group_name_H-M   'P 1'
#
loop_
_entity.id
_entity.type
_entity.pdbx_description
1 polymer ?
#
loop_
_entity_poly.entity_id
_entity_poly.type
_entity_poly.pdbx_seq_one_letter_code
_entity_poly.pdbx_strand_id
1 'polypeptide(L)' 'MTNPLPPDKPAIRSLTLRSAAMIAVAAAADRLGLVLPEGAAQEIAGAFVDLIVTLGLIGVAIGRARARTPIV' A
#
# COMPACT_ATOMS: atom_id res chain seq x y z
N MET A 1 31.78 -15.03 -11.51
CA MET A 1 30.52 -15.51 -10.90
C MET A 1 29.75 -14.29 -10.42
N THR A 2 28.85 -13.75 -11.25
CA THR A 2 28.01 -12.60 -10.89
C THR A 2 26.84 -13.09 -10.04
N ASN A 3 26.90 -12.85 -8.74
CA ASN A 3 25.80 -13.12 -7.82
C ASN A 3 24.64 -12.18 -8.18
N PRO A 4 23.45 -12.66 -8.61
CA PRO A 4 22.32 -11.78 -8.84
C PRO A 4 21.91 -11.17 -7.49
N LEU A 5 21.87 -9.84 -7.42
CA LEU A 5 21.35 -9.13 -6.26
C LEU A 5 19.97 -9.72 -5.90
N PRO A 6 19.71 -10.07 -4.63
CA PRO A 6 18.37 -10.48 -4.22
C PRO A 6 17.38 -9.39 -4.65
N PRO A 7 16.24 -9.75 -5.26
CA PRO A 7 15.24 -8.75 -5.62
C PRO A 7 14.84 -7.99 -4.36
N ASP A 8 15.03 -6.67 -4.37
CA ASP A 8 14.62 -5.78 -3.28
C ASP A 8 13.19 -6.12 -2.90
N LYS A 9 12.98 -6.50 -1.64
CA LYS A 9 11.63 -6.80 -1.15
C LYS A 9 10.80 -5.53 -1.36
N PRO A 10 9.66 -5.60 -2.08
CA PRO A 10 8.85 -4.43 -2.33
C PRO A 10 8.47 -3.80 -0.99
N ALA A 11 8.57 -2.47 -0.87
CA ALA A 11 8.25 -1.73 0.36
C ALA A 11 6.81 -2.01 0.87
N ILE A 12 5.93 -2.49 -0.02
CA ILE A 12 4.57 -2.97 0.26
C ILE A 12 4.55 -4.20 1.18
N ARG A 13 5.62 -5.00 1.18
CA ARG A 13 5.85 -6.12 2.11
C ARG A 13 6.58 -5.70 3.39
N SER A 14 6.82 -4.41 3.60
CA SER A 14 7.48 -3.91 4.80
C SER A 14 6.60 -4.12 6.04
N LEU A 15 7.13 -4.87 7.00
CA LEU A 15 6.48 -5.10 8.29
C LEU A 15 6.23 -3.77 9.02
N THR A 16 7.16 -2.81 8.89
CA THR A 16 7.08 -1.48 9.52
C THR A 16 5.96 -0.61 8.94
N LEU A 17 5.77 -0.64 7.61
CA LEU A 17 4.68 0.11 6.98
C LEU A 17 3.33 -0.46 7.40
N ARG A 18 3.23 -1.80 7.42
CA ARG A 18 2.00 -2.50 7.79
C ARG A 18 1.64 -2.29 9.27
N SER A 19 2.63 -2.32 10.17
CA SER A 19 2.40 -2.06 11.59
C SER A 19 2.01 -0.60 11.84
N ALA A 20 2.65 0.36 11.18
CA ALA A 20 2.26 1.77 11.27
C ALA A 20 0.81 2.00 10.78
N ALA A 21 0.44 1.39 9.66
CA ALA A 21 -0.92 1.45 9.13
C ALA A 21 -1.95 0.81 10.09
N MET A 22 -1.63 -0.34 10.68
CA MET A 22 -2.48 -0.98 11.69
C MET A 22 -2.70 -0.06 12.91
N ILE A 23 -1.63 0.55 13.43
CA ILE A 23 -1.73 1.48 14.58
C ILE A 23 -2.61 2.67 14.22
N ALA A 24 -2.44 3.24 13.02
CA ALA A 24 -3.26 4.34 12.55
C ALA A 24 -4.75 3.95 12.43
N VAL A 25 -5.05 2.76 11.89
CA VAL A 25 -6.42 2.23 11.80
C VAL A 25 -7.03 2.01 13.18
N ALA A 26 -6.29 1.40 14.10
CA ALA A 26 -6.75 1.18 15.47
C ALA A 26 -7.04 2.50 16.19
N ALA A 27 -6.14 3.48 16.08
CA ALA A 27 -6.34 4.81 16.66
C ALA A 27 -7.52 5.56 16.05
N ALA A 28 -7.75 5.41 14.74
CA ALA A 28 -8.90 6.02 14.08
C ALA A 28 -10.22 5.38 14.52
N ALA A 29 -10.26 4.06 14.66
CA ALA A 29 -11.43 3.35 15.15
C ALA A 29 -11.78 3.72 16.59
N ASP A 30 -10.78 3.79 17.47
CA ASP A 30 -10.95 4.24 18.85
C ASP A 30 -11.55 5.66 18.92
N ARG A 31 -11.04 6.59 18.10
CA ARG A 31 -11.60 7.95 18.00
C ARG A 31 -13.04 8.01 17.48
N LEU A 32 -13.46 7.01 16.71
CA LEU A 32 -14.82 6.90 16.17
C LEU A 32 -15.75 6.10 17.09
N GLY A 33 -15.26 5.61 18.23
CA GLY A 33 -16.02 4.76 19.15
C GLY A 33 -16.31 3.36 18.58
N LEU A 34 -15.51 2.90 17.62
CA LEU A 34 -15.67 1.61 16.96
C LEU A 34 -14.83 0.55 17.68
N VAL A 35 -15.47 -0.53 18.11
CA VAL A 35 -14.77 -1.71 18.62
C VAL A 35 -14.44 -2.61 17.44
N LEU A 36 -13.15 -2.72 17.14
CA LEU A 36 -12.65 -3.62 16.09
C LEU A 36 -12.44 -5.03 16.68
N PRO A 37 -12.92 -6.08 16.00
CA PRO A 37 -12.59 -7.45 16.38
C PRO A 37 -11.09 -7.73 16.21
N GLU A 38 -10.59 -8.75 16.91
CA GLU A 38 -9.17 -9.13 16.87
C GLU A 38 -8.72 -9.38 15.43
N GLY A 39 -7.56 -8.82 15.07
CA GLY A 39 -7.00 -8.93 13.71
C GLY A 39 -7.62 -7.99 12.66
N ALA A 40 -8.79 -7.39 12.89
CA ALA A 40 -9.45 -6.55 11.89
C ALA A 40 -8.62 -5.30 11.53
N ALA A 41 -7.94 -4.68 12.50
CA ALA A 41 -7.05 -3.55 12.23
C ALA A 41 -5.92 -3.92 11.25
N GLN A 42 -5.40 -5.17 11.34
CA GLN A 42 -4.35 -5.66 10.47
C GLN A 42 -4.84 -5.92 9.04
N GLU A 43 -6.03 -6.50 8.92
CA GLU A 43 -6.66 -6.78 7.63
C GLU A 43 -7.04 -5.49 6.92
N ILE A 44 -7.65 -4.54 7.62
CA ILE A 44 -7.99 -3.22 7.10
C ILE A 44 -6.72 -2.49 6.66
N ALA A 45 -5.67 -2.47 7.49
CA ALA A 45 -4.40 -1.87 7.13
C ALA A 45 -3.78 -2.50 5.87
N GLY A 46 -3.84 -3.83 5.74
CA GLY A 46 -3.41 -4.54 4.54
C GLY A 46 -4.20 -4.11 3.30
N ALA A 47 -5.53 -4.16 3.38
CA ALA A 47 -6.42 -3.77 2.29
C ALA A 47 -6.24 -2.31 1.88
N PHE A 48 -5.97 -1.41 2.83
CA PHE A 48 -5.74 0.01 2.57
C PHE A 48 -4.44 0.24 1.80
N VAL A 49 -3.37 -0.46 2.18
CA VAL A 49 -2.10 -0.40 1.45
C VAL A 49 -2.28 -0.92 0.03
N ASP A 50 -2.93 -2.09 -0.15
CA ASP A 50 -3.16 -2.67 -1.47
C ASP A 50 -4.01 -1.74 -2.37
N LEU A 51 -5.03 -1.10 -1.79
CA LEU A 51 -5.85 -0.12 -2.49
C LEU A 51 -5.02 1.09 -2.99
N ILE A 52 -4.25 1.72 -2.10
CA ILE A 52 -3.43 2.89 -2.44
C ILE A 52 -2.41 2.53 -3.52
N VAL A 53 -1.75 1.39 -3.39
CA VAL A 53 -0.78 0.89 -4.37
C VAL A 53 -1.46 0.69 -5.71
N THR A 54 -2.61 0.03 -5.73
CA THR A 54 -3.35 -0.25 -6.97
C THR A 54 -3.74 1.04 -7.66
N LEU A 55 -4.27 2.03 -6.92
CA LEU A 55 -4.59 3.35 -7.43
C LEU A 55 -3.36 4.08 -7.99
N GLY A 56 -2.24 4.03 -7.27
CA GLY A 56 -0.97 4.60 -7.74
C GLY A 56 -0.51 3.96 -9.06
N LEU A 57 -0.58 2.63 -9.18
CA LEU A 57 -0.23 1.92 -10.40
C LEU A 57 -1.16 2.26 -11.57
N ILE A 58 -2.46 2.40 -11.32
CA ILE A 58 -3.43 2.88 -12.32
C ILE A 58 -3.04 4.28 -12.80
N GLY A 59 -2.74 5.20 -11.88
CA GLY A 59 -2.28 6.55 -12.22
C GLY A 59 -1.02 6.55 -13.08
N VAL A 60 -0.03 5.73 -12.74
CA VAL A 60 1.20 5.54 -13.53
C VAL A 60 0.88 4.99 -14.92
N ALA A 61 -0.01 4.00 -15.03
CA ALA A 61 -0.40 3.44 -16.31
C ALA A 61 -1.06 4.49 -17.21
N ILE A 62 -1.97 5.29 -16.66
CA ILE A 62 -2.64 6.41 -17.37
C ILE A 62 -1.60 7.45 -17.80
N GLY A 63 -0.71 7.87 -16.89
CA GLY A 63 0.34 8.85 -17.20
C GLY A 63 1.28 8.35 -18.31
N ARG A 64 1.67 7.08 -18.26
CA ARG A 64 2.49 6.44 -19.29
C ARG A 64 1.78 6.32 -20.64
N ALA A 65 0.46 6.09 -20.64
CA ALA A 65 -0.34 6.08 -21.86
C ALA A 65 -0.38 7.47 -22.50
N ARG A 66 -0.62 8.52 -21.69
CA ARG A 66 -0.60 9.93 -22.16
C ARG A 66 0.78 10.39 -22.62
N ALA A 67 1.85 9.98 -21.96
CA ALA A 67 3.21 10.32 -22.40
C ALA A 67 3.59 9.66 -23.74
N ARG A 68 2.89 8.59 -24.13
CA ARG A 68 3.08 7.88 -25.40
C ARG A 68 2.19 8.36 -26.53
N THR A 69 1.19 9.20 -26.26
CA THR A 69 0.48 9.89 -27.33
C THR A 69 1.35 11.03 -27.87
N PRO A 70 1.49 11.18 -29.19
CA PRO A 70 2.25 12.27 -29.77
C PRO A 70 1.67 13.61 -29.30
N ILE A 71 2.55 14.54 -28.93
CA ILE A 71 2.16 15.94 -28.72
C ILE A 71 1.86 16.48 -30.11
N VAL A 72 0.56 16.54 -30.45
CA VAL A 72 0.06 17.15 -31.67
C VAL A 72 -0.26 18.61 -31.40
#